data_AF-A0A967W1Z9-F1
#
_entry.id   AF-A0A967W1Z9-F1
#
_cell.length_a   1.000
_cell.length_b   1.000
_cell.length_c   1.000
_cell.angle_alpha   90.00
_cell.angle_beta   90.00
_cell.angle_gamma   90.00
#
_symmetry.space_group_name_H-M   'P 1'
#
loop_
_entity.id
_entity.type
_entity.pdbx_description
1 polymer ?
#
loop_
_entity_poly.entity_id
_entity_poly.type
_entity_poly.pdbx_seq_one_letter_code
_entity_poly.pdbx_strand_id
1 'polypeptide(L)' 'EVQPLPPSRLEAEIPHELEQIILKVLAKEPSARYRTADQLGRVLIGFQKQFSVDETPIPEVTTEQKSDTAPTETVINIR' A
#
# COMPACT_ATOMS: atom_id res chain seq x y z
N GLU A 1 0.62 -29.25 1.89
CA GLU A 1 0.60 -27.80 1.58
C GLU A 1 -0.34 -27.11 2.54
N VAL A 2 0.10 -26.04 3.23
CA VAL A 2 -0.70 -25.37 4.27
C VAL A 2 -1.30 -24.11 3.67
N GLN A 3 -2.63 -24.07 3.53
CA GLN A 3 -3.32 -22.85 3.11
C GLN A 3 -3.19 -21.78 4.20
N PRO A 4 -2.93 -20.51 3.85
CA PRO A 4 -2.82 -19.44 4.83
C PRO A 4 -4.12 -19.35 5.62
N LEU A 5 -4.02 -19.31 6.96
CA LEU A 5 -5.20 -19.16 7.79
C LEU A 5 -5.84 -17.80 7.52
N PRO A 6 -7.16 -17.74 7.36
CA PRO A 6 -7.87 -16.49 7.22
C PRO A 6 -7.68 -15.63 8.48
N PRO A 7 -7.31 -14.35 8.36
CA PRO A 7 -7.14 -13.45 9.51
C PRO A 7 -8.39 -13.33 10.37
N SER A 8 -9.58 -13.49 9.77
CA SER A 8 -10.88 -13.47 10.45
C SER A 8 -11.06 -14.59 11.48
N ARG A 9 -10.21 -15.63 11.46
CA ARG A 9 -10.13 -16.64 12.54
C ARG A 9 -9.30 -16.19 13.75
N LEU A 10 -8.49 -15.15 13.59
CA LEU A 10 -7.70 -14.54 14.67
C LEU A 10 -8.49 -13.39 15.30
N GLU A 11 -9.12 -12.56 14.48
CA GLU A 11 -9.93 -11.41 14.91
C GLU A 11 -11.18 -11.27 14.04
N ALA A 12 -12.37 -11.36 14.66
CA ALA A 12 -13.64 -11.31 13.93
C ALA A 12 -14.02 -9.91 13.41
N GLU A 13 -13.36 -8.86 13.92
CA GLU A 13 -13.55 -7.48 13.47
C GLU A 13 -12.91 -7.20 12.10
N ILE A 14 -12.10 -8.14 11.58
CA ILE A 14 -11.46 -7.98 10.27
C ILE A 14 -12.51 -8.12 9.16
N PRO A 15 -12.68 -7.11 8.29
CA PRO A 15 -13.63 -7.20 7.21
C PRO A 15 -13.22 -8.24 6.17
N HIS A 16 -14.20 -8.95 5.62
CA HIS A 16 -13.98 -10.02 4.65
C HIS A 16 -13.18 -9.57 3.42
N GLU A 17 -13.37 -8.33 2.96
CA GLU A 17 -12.58 -7.80 1.84
C GLU A 17 -11.09 -7.71 2.15
N LEU A 18 -10.72 -7.28 3.36
CA LEU A 18 -9.32 -7.21 3.77
C LEU A 18 -8.69 -8.60 3.84
N GLU A 19 -9.44 -9.57 4.35
CA GLU A 19 -9.05 -10.97 4.34
C GLU A 19 -8.75 -11.45 2.90
N GLN A 20 -9.61 -11.16 1.92
CA GLN A 20 -9.38 -11.56 0.53
C GLN A 20 -8.10 -10.93 -0.04
N ILE A 21 -7.86 -9.65 0.26
CA ILE A 21 -6.63 -8.96 -0.16
C ILE A 21 -5.39 -9.65 0.43
N ILE A 22 -5.41 -9.98 1.72
CA ILE A 22 -4.30 -10.65 2.42
C ILE A 22 -4.07 -12.06 1.84
N LEU A 23 -5.12 -12.86 1.68
CA LEU A 23 -5.01 -14.21 1.12
C LEU A 23 -4.42 -14.18 -0.29
N LYS A 24 -4.80 -13.19 -1.10
CA LYS A 24 -4.26 -12.99 -2.44
C LYS A 24 -2.77 -12.63 -2.42
N VAL A 25 -2.33 -11.78 -1.49
CA VAL A 25 -0.90 -11.45 -1.32
C VAL A 25 -0.08 -12.67 -0.88
N LEU A 26 -0.65 -13.52 -0.02
CA LEU A 26 -0.01 -14.72 0.50
C LEU A 26 -0.07 -15.92 -0.46
N ALA A 27 -0.72 -15.79 -1.61
CA ALA A 27 -0.86 -16.86 -2.59
C ALA A 27 0.52 -17.38 -3.05
N LYS A 28 0.64 -18.71 -3.17
CA LYS A 28 1.90 -19.39 -3.52
C LYS A 28 2.29 -19.15 -4.97
N GLU A 29 1.30 -19.07 -5.85
CA GLU A 29 1.49 -18.81 -7.27
C GLU A 29 1.69 -17.30 -7.56
N PRO A 30 2.72 -16.88 -8.29
CA PRO A 30 2.95 -15.49 -8.65
C PRO A 30 1.80 -14.89 -9.48
N SER A 31 1.13 -15.69 -10.30
CA SER A 31 -0.04 -15.29 -11.10
C SER A 31 -1.28 -15.00 -10.24
N ALA A 32 -1.34 -15.56 -9.03
CA ALA A 32 -2.44 -15.35 -8.09
C ALA A 32 -2.25 -14.10 -7.21
N ARG A 33 -1.05 -13.50 -7.21
CA ARG A 33 -0.71 -12.30 -6.41
C ARG A 33 -0.97 -11.00 -7.18
N TYR A 34 -0.97 -9.88 -6.46
CA TYR A 34 -0.91 -8.57 -7.11
C TYR A 34 0.42 -8.44 -7.86
N ARG A 35 0.34 -7.94 -9.10
CA ARG A 35 1.50 -7.91 -10.00
C ARG A 35 2.58 -6.92 -9.54
N THR A 36 2.18 -5.84 -8.87
CA THR A 36 3.09 -4.82 -8.35
C THR A 36 2.62 -4.33 -6.97
N ALA A 37 3.55 -3.76 -6.20
CA ALA A 37 3.25 -3.12 -4.93
C ALA A 37 2.26 -1.95 -5.09
N ASP A 38 2.35 -1.17 -6.18
CA ASP A 38 1.40 -0.10 -6.48
C ASP A 38 -0.04 -0.59 -6.63
N GLN A 39 -0.24 -1.78 -7.23
CA GLN A 39 -1.58 -2.35 -7.34
C GLN A 39 -2.16 -2.69 -5.97
N LEU A 40 -1.35 -3.30 -5.09
CA LEU A 40 -1.77 -3.56 -3.71
C LEU A 40 -2.06 -2.25 -2.98
N GLY A 41 -1.19 -1.24 -3.10
CA GLY A 41 -1.37 0.06 -2.46
C GLY A 41 -2.69 0.74 -2.86
N ARG A 42 -3.04 0.74 -4.14
CA ARG A 42 -4.32 1.31 -4.63
C ARG A 42 -5.53 0.57 -4.05
N VAL A 43 -5.45 -0.74 -3.94
CA VAL A 43 -6.52 -1.56 -3.36
C VAL A 43 -6.69 -1.24 -1.87
N LEU A 44 -5.59 -1.11 -1.13
CA LEU A 44 -5.63 -0.75 0.29
C LEU A 44 -6.16 0.67 0.52
N ILE A 45 -5.79 1.65 -0.30
CA ILE A 45 -6.34 3.02 -0.23
C ILE A 45 -7.84 3.02 -0.53
N GLY A 46 -8.27 2.24 -1.54
CA GLY A 46 -9.68 2.08 -1.87
C GLY A 46 -10.47 1.46 -0.73
N PHE A 47 -9.93 0.41 -0.12
CA PHE A 47 -10.50 -0.24 1.06
C PHE A 47 -10.59 0.72 2.24
N GLN A 48 -9.51 1.45 2.56
CA GLN A 48 -9.50 2.43 3.65
C GLN A 48 -10.61 3.48 3.49
N LYS A 49 -10.77 4.05 2.29
CA LYS A 49 -11.83 5.04 2.01
C LYS A 49 -13.24 4.50 2.23
N GLN A 50 -13.45 3.20 2.07
CA GLN A 50 -14.76 2.56 2.28
C GLN A 50 -15.01 2.26 3.76
N PHE A 51 -13.96 2.09 4.56
CA PHE A 51 -14.03 1.73 5.99
C PHE A 51 -13.79 2.90 6.95
N SER A 52 -13.20 4.00 6.50
CA SER A 52 -13.05 5.24 7.27
C SER A 52 -14.39 5.97 7.33
N VAL A 53 -15.25 5.55 8.25
CA VAL A 53 -16.48 6.29 8.60
C VAL A 53 -16.20 7.43 9.58
N ASP A 54 -14.98 7.53 10.14
CA ASP A 54 -14.55 8.63 11.00
C ASP A 54 -13.08 9.00 10.70
N GLU A 55 -12.84 9.80 9.66
CA GLU A 55 -11.54 10.43 9.46
C GLU A 55 -11.32 11.51 10.53
N THR A 56 -10.69 11.15 11.65
CA THR A 56 -9.83 12.12 12.34
C THR A 56 -8.68 12.44 11.39
N PRO A 57 -8.44 13.73 11.05
CA PRO A 57 -7.49 14.12 10.02
C PRO A 57 -6.09 13.66 10.43
N ILE A 58 -5.57 12.68 9.69
CA ILE A 58 -4.17 12.28 9.71
C ILE A 58 -3.37 13.45 9.12
N PRO A 59 -2.40 14.04 9.83
CA PRO A 59 -1.58 15.11 9.28
C PRO A 59 -0.88 14.61 8.02
N GLU A 60 -1.08 15.35 6.93
CA GLU A 60 -0.58 15.10 5.59
C GLU A 60 0.92 14.76 5.63
N VAL A 61 1.24 13.47 5.50
CA VAL A 61 2.63 13.04 5.27
C VAL A 61 2.94 13.45 3.84
N THR A 62 3.56 14.62 3.69
CA THR A 62 4.18 15.11 2.47
C THR A 62 5.05 14.00 1.89
N THR A 63 4.55 13.28 0.89
CA THR A 63 5.37 12.49 0.00
C THR A 63 6.19 13.47 -0.84
N GLU A 64 7.38 13.83 -0.36
CA GLU A 64 8.45 14.36 -1.21
C GLU A 64 8.84 13.26 -2.21
N GLN A 65 8.14 13.25 -3.34
CA GLN A 65 8.53 12.50 -4.52
C GLN A 65 9.85 13.09 -5.01
N LYS A 66 10.96 12.40 -4.71
CA LYS A 66 12.27 12.71 -5.28
C LYS A 66 12.26 12.26 -6.75
N SER A 67 11.75 13.13 -7.61
CA SER A 67 11.84 13.06 -9.06
C SER A 67 13.32 13.04 -9.44
N ASP A 68 13.76 11.93 -10.00
CA ASP A 68 15.05 11.80 -10.67
C ASP A 68 14.99 12.61 -11.98
N THR A 69 15.52 13.84 -11.96
CA THR A 69 15.97 14.55 -13.16
C THR A 69 17.12 15.50 -12.79
N ALA A 70 18.36 15.07 -12.97
CA ALA A 70 19.46 16.02 -13.23
C ALA A 70 19.21 16.63 -14.63
N PRO A 71 19.44 17.94 -14.85
CA PRO A 71 20.81 18.34 -15.18
C PRO A 71 21.21 19.79 -14.80
N THR A 72 22.51 20.05 -14.93
CA THR A 72 23.14 21.35 -15.30
C THR A 72 23.46 22.38 -14.21
N GLU A 73 24.77 22.42 -13.91
CA GLU A 73 25.63 23.59 -13.66
C GLU A 73 25.06 24.83 -12.97
N THR A 74 25.58 25.13 -11.78
CA THR A 74 25.87 26.51 -11.39
C THR A 74 27.24 26.54 -10.73
N VAL A 75 28.21 27.03 -11.49
CA VAL A 75 29.54 27.43 -11.01
C VAL A 75 29.33 28.61 -10.06
N ILE A 76 29.53 28.40 -8.76
CA ILE A 76 29.49 29.47 -7.76
C ILE A 76 30.84 30.19 -7.76
N ASN A 77 30.83 31.40 -8.30
CA ASN A 77 31.96 32.33 -8.33
C ASN A 77 32.21 32.88 -6.92
N ILE A 78 33.29 32.44 -6.28
CA ILE A 78 33.80 32.98 -5.02
C ILE A 78 34.82 34.08 -5.30
N ARG A 79 34.47 35.34 -5.01
CA ARG A 79 35.29 36.41 -4.39
C ARG A 79 34.53 37.73 -4.40
#